data_AF-A0A8T2I1N2-F1
#
_entry.id   AF-A0A8T2I1N2-F1
#
_cell.length_a   1.000
_cell.length_b   1.000
_cell.length_c   1.000
_cell.angle_alpha   90.00
_cell.angle_beta   90.00
_cell.angle_gamma   90.00
#
_symmetry.space_group_name_H-M   'P 1'
#
loop_
_entity.id
_entity.type
_entity.pdbx_description
1 polymer ?
#
loop_
_entity_poly.entity_id
_entity_poly.type
_entity_poly.pdbx_seq_one_letter_code
_entity_poly.pdbx_strand_id
1 'polypeptide(L)'
;MRAASVRKRPLVQVVRPMATSSAGFEGDGRRVNIYTDYTVYKGRGAMTVKVIKPTWERTPTGSGLKIARDGTLLLEFANSRGEREYDWENKETFALSAVECAEILELAESGGEKQFFHDPNKFGSGEGTITKNLRISPARDTGFFFSLSVNNKIAGNQVKYDTVVSPGELRVIRTIMNFAIPRILGFDEVFAGTPEIREGMPSAPETGSGPPF
;
A
#
# COMPACT_ATOMS: atom_id res chain seq x y z
N MET A 1 13.42 -18.64 -62.84
CA MET A 1 12.64 -17.46 -62.39
C MET A 1 11.64 -17.94 -61.35
N ARG A 2 11.49 -17.42 -60.13
CA ARG A 2 12.05 -16.28 -59.39
C ARG A 2 11.92 -16.66 -57.90
N ALA A 3 12.98 -16.45 -57.11
CA ALA A 3 12.91 -16.50 -55.65
C ALA A 3 12.15 -15.28 -55.12
N ALA A 4 11.31 -15.47 -54.09
CA ALA A 4 10.61 -14.38 -53.41
C ALA A 4 11.18 -14.18 -52.00
N SER A 5 11.79 -13.00 -51.86
CA SER A 5 12.48 -12.44 -50.71
C SER A 5 11.66 -12.39 -49.43
N VAL A 6 12.31 -12.78 -48.32
CA VAL A 6 11.92 -12.40 -46.96
C VAL A 6 11.90 -10.88 -46.85
N ARG A 7 10.84 -10.30 -46.28
CA ARG A 7 10.86 -8.95 -45.70
C ARG A 7 10.64 -9.08 -44.20
N LYS A 8 11.72 -8.90 -43.41
CA LYS A 8 11.63 -8.68 -41.97
C LYS A 8 10.91 -7.35 -41.74
N ARG A 9 9.84 -7.35 -40.95
CA ARG A 9 9.21 -6.10 -40.47
C ARG A 9 10.15 -5.47 -39.43
N PRO A 10 10.35 -4.14 -39.46
CA PRO A 10 11.19 -3.47 -38.48
C PRO A 10 10.57 -3.57 -37.09
N LEU A 11 11.43 -3.72 -36.09
CA LEU A 11 11.06 -3.67 -34.68
C LEU A 11 10.52 -2.27 -34.39
N VAL A 12 9.21 -2.14 -34.19
CA VAL A 12 8.63 -0.89 -33.68
C VAL A 12 8.87 -0.91 -32.18
N GLN A 13 9.95 -0.24 -31.75
CA GLN A 13 10.17 0.05 -30.35
C GLN A 13 9.16 1.12 -29.95
N VAL A 14 8.02 0.68 -29.42
CA VAL A 14 7.09 1.57 -28.70
C VAL A 14 7.77 1.95 -27.40
N VAL A 15 8.40 3.12 -27.38
CA VAL A 15 8.81 3.78 -26.14
C VAL A 15 7.52 4.15 -25.42
N ARG A 16 7.12 3.35 -24.43
CA ARG A 16 5.96 3.66 -23.59
C ARG A 16 6.33 4.84 -22.67
N PRO A 17 5.54 5.92 -22.63
CA PRO A 17 5.62 6.88 -21.54
C PRO A 17 5.07 6.21 -20.28
N MET A 18 5.93 6.05 -19.28
CA MET A 18 5.68 5.96 -17.83
C MET A 18 4.26 5.57 -17.35
N ALA A 19 3.74 4.43 -17.81
CA ALA A 19 2.61 3.75 -17.18
C ALA A 19 3.19 2.59 -16.35
N THR A 20 3.17 2.71 -15.03
CA THR A 20 3.67 1.68 -14.12
C THR A 20 2.70 0.50 -13.94
N SER A 21 1.79 0.25 -14.88
CA SER A 21 1.21 -1.08 -14.99
C SER A 21 2.27 -1.93 -15.69
N SER A 22 3.16 -2.53 -14.88
CA SER A 22 3.96 -3.66 -15.33
C SER A 22 3.01 -4.61 -16.04
N ALA A 23 3.31 -4.95 -17.30
CA ALA A 23 2.77 -6.17 -17.89
C ALA A 23 2.84 -7.25 -16.81
N GLY A 24 1.67 -7.80 -16.43
CA GLY A 24 1.62 -8.82 -15.39
C GLY A 24 2.70 -9.85 -15.70
N PHE A 25 3.57 -10.12 -14.72
CA PHE A 25 4.50 -11.24 -14.84
C PHE A 25 3.69 -12.44 -15.32
N GLU A 26 4.01 -12.97 -16.51
CA GLU A 26 3.40 -14.18 -17.04
C GLU A 26 3.80 -15.36 -16.15
N GLY A 27 3.13 -15.47 -15.00
CA GLY A 27 3.27 -16.55 -14.05
C GLY A 27 2.04 -17.44 -14.13
N ASP A 28 2.12 -18.53 -14.88
CA ASP A 28 1.39 -19.82 -14.74
C ASP A 28 -0.06 -19.79 -14.19
N GLY A 29 -0.86 -18.76 -14.49
CA GLY A 29 -2.21 -18.60 -13.93
C GLY A 29 -2.29 -18.38 -12.41
N ARG A 30 -1.16 -18.31 -11.69
CA ARG A 30 -1.15 -18.00 -10.25
C ARG A 30 -1.06 -16.49 -10.04
N ARG A 31 -1.97 -15.93 -9.23
CA ARG A 31 -1.86 -14.55 -8.75
C ARG A 31 -0.54 -14.39 -7.99
N VAL A 32 0.41 -13.66 -8.56
CA VAL A 32 1.65 -13.29 -7.88
C VAL A 32 1.40 -12.02 -7.07
N ASN A 33 1.51 -12.12 -5.76
CA ASN A 33 1.50 -10.95 -4.89
C ASN A 33 2.91 -10.34 -4.85
N ILE A 34 3.01 -9.05 -5.16
CA ILE A 34 4.23 -8.27 -5.00
C ILE A 34 4.14 -7.52 -3.68
N TYR A 35 5.11 -7.75 -2.81
CA TYR A 35 5.26 -7.04 -1.55
C TYR A 35 6.47 -6.12 -1.65
N THR A 36 6.28 -4.85 -1.31
CA THR A 36 7.35 -3.86 -1.27
C THR A 36 7.16 -2.98 -0.05
N ASP A 37 8.28 -2.57 0.53
CA ASP A 37 8.33 -1.68 1.68
C ASP A 37 9.52 -0.72 1.61
N TYR A 38 9.39 0.38 2.33
CA TYR A 38 10.48 1.31 2.58
C TYR A 38 10.60 1.53 4.08
N THR A 39 11.78 1.24 4.64
CA THR A 39 12.01 1.28 6.09
C THR A 39 13.05 2.32 6.47
N VAL A 40 12.73 3.15 7.45
CA VAL A 40 13.63 4.07 8.12
C VAL A 40 14.08 3.44 9.43
N TYR A 41 15.39 3.20 9.57
CA TYR A 41 15.99 2.64 10.79
C TYR A 41 16.72 3.74 11.58
N LYS A 42 16.38 3.92 12.86
CA LYS A 42 17.02 4.88 13.78
C LYS A 42 17.36 4.24 15.12
N GLY A 43 18.09 4.95 15.98
CA GLY A 43 18.57 4.40 17.25
C GLY A 43 17.48 3.96 18.22
N ARG A 44 16.33 4.65 18.26
CA ARG A 44 15.22 4.35 19.19
C ARG A 44 14.10 3.52 18.59
N GLY A 45 14.04 3.40 17.27
CA GLY A 45 12.97 2.69 16.59
C GLY A 45 13.13 2.70 15.08
N ALA A 46 12.24 1.97 14.42
CA ALA A 46 12.13 1.89 12.99
C ALA A 46 10.69 2.17 12.56
N MET A 47 10.55 2.73 11.36
CA MET A 47 9.25 2.99 10.73
C MET A 47 9.28 2.45 9.29
N THR A 48 8.33 1.58 8.97
CA THR A 48 8.15 0.99 7.64
C THR A 48 6.92 1.58 6.97
N VAL A 49 7.04 1.94 5.70
CA VAL A 49 5.93 2.37 4.83
C VAL A 49 5.55 1.22 3.90
N LYS A 50 4.27 0.82 3.93
CA LYS A 50 3.67 -0.21 3.07
C LYS A 50 2.43 0.33 2.37
N VAL A 51 2.05 -0.31 1.27
CA VAL A 51 0.79 0.00 0.56
C VAL A 51 -0.18 -1.16 0.71
N ILE A 52 -1.38 -0.88 1.20
CA ILE A 52 -2.52 -1.80 1.13
C ILE A 52 -3.38 -1.37 -0.05
N LYS A 53 -3.56 -2.28 -1.00
CA LYS A 53 -4.36 -2.03 -2.21
C LYS A 53 -5.84 -1.80 -1.89
N PRO A 54 -6.55 -1.02 -2.73
CA PRO A 54 -8.00 -0.99 -2.68
C PRO A 54 -8.59 -2.37 -3.02
N THR A 55 -9.82 -2.59 -2.61
CA THR A 55 -10.61 -3.76 -3.02
C THR A 55 -11.78 -3.35 -3.89
N TRP A 56 -12.20 -4.24 -4.76
CA TRP A 56 -13.22 -4.00 -5.77
C TRP A 56 -14.38 -4.97 -5.61
N GLU A 57 -15.58 -4.51 -5.96
CA GLU A 57 -16.77 -5.34 -6.08
C GLU A 57 -17.45 -5.11 -7.44
N ARG A 58 -18.18 -6.12 -7.92
CA ARG A 58 -18.96 -5.99 -9.16
C ARG A 58 -20.14 -5.07 -8.94
N THR A 59 -20.48 -4.28 -9.95
CA THR A 59 -21.74 -3.54 -9.96
C THR A 59 -22.93 -4.50 -9.96
N PRO A 60 -24.12 -4.09 -9.47
CA PRO A 60 -25.31 -4.94 -9.50
C PRO A 60 -25.69 -5.42 -10.91
N THR A 61 -25.38 -4.63 -11.93
CA THR A 61 -25.60 -4.94 -13.35
C THR A 61 -24.55 -5.91 -13.93
N GLY A 62 -23.47 -6.20 -13.20
CA GLY A 62 -22.33 -6.99 -13.67
C GLY A 62 -21.44 -6.30 -14.71
N SER A 63 -21.85 -5.13 -15.22
CA SER A 63 -21.20 -4.42 -16.33
C SER A 63 -19.93 -3.65 -15.94
N GLY A 64 -19.54 -3.66 -14.66
CA GLY A 64 -18.35 -2.95 -14.21
C GLY A 64 -17.90 -3.35 -12.81
N LEU A 65 -16.81 -2.72 -12.38
CA LEU A 65 -16.29 -2.80 -11.02
C LEU A 65 -16.44 -1.43 -10.35
N LYS A 66 -16.74 -1.44 -9.06
CA LYS A 66 -16.68 -0.26 -8.20
C LYS A 66 -15.76 -0.54 -7.00
N ILE A 67 -15.17 0.51 -6.46
CA ILE A 67 -14.36 0.40 -5.25
C ILE A 67 -15.25 -0.02 -4.08
N ALA A 68 -14.87 -1.09 -3.39
CA ALA A 68 -15.55 -1.59 -2.21
C ALA A 68 -14.91 -1.05 -0.92
N ARG A 69 -13.58 -0.87 -0.94
CA ARG A 69 -12.80 -0.27 0.13
C ARG A 69 -11.58 0.40 -0.47
N ASP A 70 -11.34 1.64 -0.06
CA ASP A 70 -10.14 2.37 -0.44
C ASP A 70 -8.88 1.64 0.07
N GLY A 71 -7.79 1.78 -0.69
CA GLY A 71 -6.48 1.42 -0.22
C GLY A 71 -6.00 2.35 0.90
N THR A 72 -4.88 2.01 1.51
CA THR A 72 -4.26 2.83 2.56
C THR A 72 -2.74 2.71 2.48
N LEU A 73 -2.05 3.75 2.94
CA LEU A 73 -0.62 3.69 3.21
C LEU A 73 -0.43 3.30 4.68
N LEU A 74 0.06 2.08 4.90
CA LEU A 74 0.26 1.53 6.23
C LEU A 74 1.65 1.92 6.75
N LEU A 75 1.69 2.59 7.89
CA LEU A 75 2.90 2.77 8.67
C LEU A 75 3.00 1.66 9.71
N GLU A 76 4.15 0.97 9.77
CA GLU A 76 4.48 0.05 10.86
C GLU A 76 5.63 0.65 11.68
N PHE A 77 5.51 0.65 12.99
CA PHE A 77 6.53 1.14 13.91
C PHE A 77 7.01 0.02 14.82
N ALA A 78 8.32 -0.05 15.04
CA ALA A 78 8.93 -0.97 15.99
C ALA A 78 9.94 -0.23 16.86
N ASN A 79 9.95 -0.54 18.16
CA ASN A 79 10.95 0.00 19.07
C ASN A 79 12.27 -0.76 18.93
N SER A 80 13.38 -0.07 19.19
CA SER A 80 14.70 -0.71 19.24
C SER A 80 14.79 -1.65 20.44
N ARG A 81 15.35 -2.85 20.25
CA ARG A 81 15.69 -3.81 21.31
C ARG A 81 17.19 -4.02 21.50
N GLY A 82 18.00 -3.36 20.68
CA GLY A 82 19.45 -3.51 20.68
C GLY A 82 20.11 -2.67 19.58
N GLU A 83 21.43 -2.79 19.44
CA GLU A 83 22.14 -2.09 18.37
C GLU A 83 21.69 -2.62 17.00
N ARG A 84 20.98 -1.76 16.25
CA ARG A 84 20.41 -2.09 14.92
C ARG A 84 19.43 -3.27 14.95
N GLU A 85 18.82 -3.52 16.10
CA GLU A 85 17.86 -4.58 16.29
C GLU A 85 16.51 -4.00 16.75
N TYR A 86 15.41 -4.46 16.15
CA TYR A 86 14.09 -3.87 16.33
C TYR A 86 13.07 -4.95 16.66
N ASP A 87 12.19 -4.66 17.61
CA ASP A 87 11.14 -5.56 18.05
C ASP A 87 9.93 -5.50 17.11
N TRP A 88 10.02 -6.24 16.01
CA TRP A 88 8.92 -6.37 15.04
C TRP A 88 7.79 -7.29 15.52
N GLU A 89 8.00 -8.06 16.59
CA GLU A 89 6.96 -8.90 17.19
C GLU A 89 5.95 -8.04 17.94
N ASN A 90 6.42 -7.00 18.64
CA ASN A 90 5.60 -6.01 19.34
C ASN A 90 5.47 -4.68 18.56
N LYS A 91 5.40 -4.76 17.22
CA LYS A 91 5.21 -3.58 16.37
C LYS A 91 3.78 -3.03 16.47
N GLU A 92 3.62 -1.77 16.12
CA GLU A 92 2.31 -1.13 15.97
C GLU A 92 2.09 -0.55 14.60
N THR A 93 0.82 -0.43 14.22
CA THR A 93 0.40 0.02 12.88
C THR A 93 -0.47 1.26 12.91
N PHE A 94 -0.36 2.10 11.88
CA PHE A 94 -1.22 3.26 11.65
C PHE A 94 -1.54 3.36 10.15
N ALA A 95 -2.82 3.30 9.78
CA ALA A 95 -3.26 3.21 8.39
C ALA A 95 -3.70 4.57 7.86
N LEU A 96 -2.86 5.24 7.09
CA LEU A 96 -3.16 6.56 6.54
C LEU A 96 -4.14 6.47 5.37
N SER A 97 -5.23 7.21 5.46
CA SER A 97 -6.10 7.48 4.31
C SER A 97 -5.40 8.35 3.26
N ALA A 98 -6.00 8.47 2.07
CA ALA A 98 -5.49 9.35 1.02
C ALA A 98 -5.44 10.82 1.47
N VAL A 99 -6.44 11.26 2.24
CA VAL A 99 -6.50 12.62 2.77
C VAL A 99 -5.41 12.86 3.81
N GLU A 100 -5.19 11.93 4.74
CA GLU A 100 -4.12 12.06 5.72
C GLU A 100 -2.74 12.04 5.05
N CYS A 101 -2.55 11.25 3.99
CA CYS A 101 -1.35 11.32 3.16
C CYS A 101 -1.16 12.73 2.57
N ALA A 102 -2.21 13.33 2.02
CA ALA A 102 -2.16 14.69 1.49
C ALA A 102 -1.85 15.73 2.58
N GLU A 103 -2.43 15.60 3.77
CA GLU A 103 -2.11 16.47 4.90
C GLU A 103 -0.64 16.36 5.34
N ILE A 104 -0.03 15.17 5.25
CA ILE A 104 1.42 15.00 5.49
C ILE A 104 2.26 15.66 4.40
N LEU A 105 1.81 15.63 3.14
CA LEU A 105 2.49 16.34 2.05
C LEU A 105 2.50 17.85 2.28
N GLU A 106 1.35 18.43 2.64
CA GLU A 106 1.20 19.86 3.00
C GLU A 106 2.02 20.22 4.25
N LEU A 107 2.02 19.35 5.25
CA LEU A 107 2.83 19.51 6.46
C LEU A 107 4.33 19.60 6.14
N ALA A 108 4.80 18.73 5.24
CA ALA A 108 6.21 18.68 4.88
C ALA A 108 6.68 19.89 4.06
N GLU A 109 5.75 20.67 3.50
CA GLU A 109 6.05 21.94 2.81
C GLU A 109 5.97 23.12 3.76
N SER A 110 4.97 23.13 4.64
CA SER A 110 4.75 24.21 5.61
C SER A 110 5.69 24.18 6.82
N GLY A 111 6.27 23.02 7.16
CA GLY A 111 7.15 22.88 8.33
C GLY A 111 6.43 22.88 9.68
N GLY A 112 5.10 22.71 9.70
CA GLY A 112 4.29 22.73 10.92
C GLY A 112 4.27 21.40 11.70
N GLU A 113 3.27 21.23 12.58
CA GLU A 113 2.92 19.93 13.17
C GLU A 113 1.50 19.49 12.78
N LYS A 114 1.26 18.17 12.80
CA LYS A 114 -0.08 17.57 12.62
C LYS A 114 -0.25 16.36 13.53
N GLN A 115 -1.48 16.11 13.95
CA GLN A 115 -1.85 14.93 14.73
C GLN A 115 -3.05 14.23 14.09
N PHE A 116 -2.99 12.90 14.04
CA PHE A 116 -4.03 12.03 13.51
C PHE A 116 -4.50 11.07 14.60
N PHE A 117 -5.80 10.89 14.73
CA PHE A 117 -6.41 10.11 15.80
C PHE A 117 -7.26 8.99 15.24
N HIS A 118 -6.86 7.74 15.48
CA HIS A 118 -7.63 6.55 15.12
C HIS A 118 -8.10 5.79 16.34
N ASP A 119 -9.26 5.19 16.21
CA ASP A 119 -9.80 4.20 17.12
C ASP A 119 -10.10 2.93 16.30
N PRO A 120 -9.30 1.86 16.46
CA PRO A 120 -9.50 0.63 15.68
C PRO A 120 -10.88 -0.02 15.91
N ASN A 121 -11.52 0.27 17.03
CA ASN A 121 -12.82 -0.28 17.42
C ASN A 121 -13.96 0.74 17.23
N LYS A 122 -13.73 1.83 16.49
CA LYS A 122 -14.74 2.85 16.22
C LYS A 122 -16.02 2.22 15.65
N PHE A 123 -17.18 2.63 16.15
CA PHE A 123 -18.50 2.10 15.78
C PHE A 123 -18.74 0.63 16.20
N GLY A 124 -17.82 0.01 16.92
CA GLY A 124 -17.97 -1.31 17.52
C GLY A 124 -18.23 -1.24 19.03
N SER A 125 -18.49 -2.40 19.65
CA SER A 125 -18.71 -2.52 21.10
C SER A 125 -17.46 -2.15 21.94
N GLY A 126 -16.28 -2.15 21.33
CA GLY A 126 -15.02 -1.79 21.96
C GLY A 126 -14.57 -0.34 21.71
N GLU A 127 -15.44 0.55 21.23
CA GLU A 127 -15.08 1.93 20.95
C GLU A 127 -14.41 2.61 22.17
N GLY A 128 -13.32 3.33 21.92
CA GLY A 128 -12.57 4.10 22.90
C GLY A 128 -11.65 3.28 23.80
N THR A 129 -11.61 1.95 23.64
CA THR A 129 -10.75 1.05 24.43
C THR A 129 -9.29 1.09 23.96
N ILE A 130 -9.08 1.25 22.66
CA ILE A 130 -7.76 1.42 22.04
C ILE A 130 -7.80 2.71 21.24
N THR A 131 -6.86 3.61 21.48
CA THR A 131 -6.70 4.82 20.67
C THR A 131 -5.27 4.97 20.21
N LYS A 132 -5.11 5.42 18.96
CA LYS A 132 -3.82 5.65 18.31
C LYS A 132 -3.73 7.13 17.95
N ASN A 133 -2.70 7.81 18.44
CA ASN A 133 -2.38 9.18 18.06
C ASN A 133 -1.03 9.19 17.33
N LEU A 134 -1.04 9.49 16.03
CA LEU A 134 0.16 9.75 15.26
C LEU A 134 0.42 11.26 15.22
N ARG A 135 1.49 11.70 15.88
CA ARG A 135 1.98 13.08 15.82
C ARG A 135 3.19 13.17 14.89
N ILE A 136 3.15 14.14 13.98
CA ILE A 136 4.25 14.48 13.09
C ILE A 136 4.62 15.94 13.35
N SER A 137 5.88 16.19 13.69
CA SER A 137 6.36 17.53 14.07
C SER A 137 7.82 17.74 13.64
N PRO A 138 8.32 18.97 13.52
CA PRO A 138 9.72 19.20 13.21
C PRO A 138 10.64 18.55 14.26
N ALA A 139 11.73 17.95 13.81
CA ALA A 139 12.78 17.47 14.71
C ALA A 139 13.59 18.66 15.27
N ARG A 140 14.33 18.44 16.37
CA ARG A 140 15.16 19.49 16.99
C ARG A 140 16.20 20.10 16.04
N ASP A 141 16.80 19.26 15.20
CA ASP A 141 17.86 19.68 14.27
C ASP A 141 17.30 19.81 12.85
N THR A 142 17.13 18.69 12.14
CA THR A 142 16.60 18.65 10.77
C THR A 142 15.68 17.46 10.56
N GLY A 143 14.70 17.63 9.67
CA GLY A 143 13.71 16.61 9.37
C GLY A 143 12.51 16.66 10.32
N PHE A 144 11.82 15.53 10.45
CA PHE A 144 10.57 15.41 11.20
C PHE A 144 10.62 14.26 12.18
N PHE A 145 9.87 14.39 13.26
CA PHE A 145 9.64 13.37 14.26
C PHE A 145 8.26 12.76 14.05
N PHE A 146 8.21 11.45 13.82
CA PHE A 146 6.98 10.66 13.73
C PHE A 146 6.83 9.91 15.05
N SER A 147 5.78 10.19 15.79
CA SER A 147 5.50 9.62 17.11
C SER A 147 4.12 9.01 17.13
N LEU A 148 4.05 7.68 17.21
CA LEU A 148 2.81 6.94 17.39
C LEU A 148 2.63 6.61 18.87
N SER A 149 1.57 7.13 19.48
CA SER A 149 1.16 6.78 20.84
C SER A 149 -0.07 5.88 20.77
N VAL A 150 0.05 4.66 21.30
CA VAL A 150 -1.05 3.70 21.42
C VAL A 150 -1.47 3.61 22.89
N ASN A 151 -2.69 4.01 23.18
CA ASN A 151 -3.29 3.89 24.50
C ASN A 151 -4.25 2.70 24.51
N ASN A 152 -4.00 1.73 25.37
CA ASN A 152 -4.87 0.58 25.58
C ASN A 152 -5.45 0.66 26.99
N LYS A 153 -6.72 1.08 27.09
CA LYS A 153 -7.42 1.22 28.37
C LYS A 153 -7.75 -0.11 29.03
N ILE A 154 -7.83 -1.19 28.26
CA ILE A 154 -8.12 -2.53 28.79
C ILE A 154 -6.90 -3.06 29.54
N ALA A 155 -5.72 -2.93 28.94
CA ALA A 155 -4.45 -3.30 29.57
C ALA A 155 -3.90 -2.23 30.54
N GLY A 156 -4.50 -1.03 30.55
CA GLY A 156 -4.10 0.08 31.41
C GLY A 156 -2.73 0.66 31.07
N ASN A 157 -2.27 0.51 29.82
CA ASN A 157 -0.94 0.95 29.40
C ASN A 157 -0.98 1.87 28.18
N GLN A 158 0.07 2.67 28.05
CA GLN A 158 0.35 3.49 26.87
C GLN A 158 1.76 3.17 26.38
N VAL A 159 1.89 2.86 25.10
CA VAL A 159 3.17 2.59 24.45
C VAL A 159 3.39 3.64 23.37
N LYS A 160 4.64 4.12 23.25
CA LYS A 160 5.05 5.08 22.22
C LYS A 160 6.08 4.48 21.30
N TYR A 161 6.00 4.85 20.04
CA TYR A 161 6.92 4.46 18.99
C TYR A 161 7.38 5.71 18.26
N ASP A 162 8.69 5.95 18.31
CA ASP A 162 9.28 7.22 17.91
C ASP A 162 10.34 7.00 16.84
N THR A 163 10.21 7.67 15.70
CA THR A 163 11.20 7.64 14.63
C THR A 163 11.48 9.04 14.11
N VAL A 164 12.76 9.42 14.07
CA VAL A 164 13.21 10.66 13.39
C VAL A 164 13.39 10.35 11.91
N VAL A 165 12.86 11.20 11.04
CA VAL A 165 12.91 11.09 9.58
C VAL A 165 13.68 12.28 9.05
N SER A 166 14.84 12.03 8.44
CA SER A 166 15.68 13.07 7.83
C SER A 166 15.00 13.69 6.60
N PRO A 167 15.47 14.85 6.11
CA PRO A 167 14.93 15.47 4.89
C PRO A 167 14.94 14.55 3.66
N GLY A 168 16.01 13.75 3.49
CA GLY A 168 16.11 12.79 2.38
C GLY A 168 15.10 11.65 2.49
N GLU A 169 14.96 11.08 3.70
CA GLU A 169 13.96 10.04 3.96
C GLU A 169 12.54 10.56 3.77
N LEU A 170 12.27 11.79 4.23
CA LEU A 170 10.98 12.44 4.04
C LEU A 170 10.69 12.66 2.55
N ARG A 171 11.68 13.04 1.74
CA ARG A 171 11.51 13.19 0.29
C ARG A 171 11.10 11.87 -0.36
N VAL A 172 11.68 10.75 0.05
CA VAL A 172 11.28 9.41 -0.44
C VAL A 172 9.83 9.12 -0.03
N ILE A 173 9.47 9.31 1.23
CA ILE A 173 8.11 9.08 1.74
C ILE A 173 7.09 9.94 0.98
N ARG A 174 7.36 11.23 0.77
CA ARG A 174 6.51 12.13 -0.01
C ARG A 174 6.35 11.67 -1.46
N THR A 175 7.41 11.14 -2.06
CA THR A 175 7.36 10.62 -3.43
C THR A 175 6.48 9.38 -3.50
N ILE A 176 6.62 8.47 -2.53
CA ILE A 176 5.75 7.29 -2.39
C ILE A 176 4.30 7.72 -2.19
N MET A 177 4.01 8.68 -1.29
CA MET A 177 2.65 9.16 -1.05
C MET A 177 2.02 9.78 -2.31
N ASN A 178 2.72 10.67 -3.01
CA ASN A 178 2.24 11.24 -4.27
C ASN A 178 1.92 10.16 -5.32
N PHE A 179 2.77 9.13 -5.40
CA PHE A 179 2.54 8.00 -6.29
C PHE A 179 1.36 7.11 -5.82
N ALA A 180 1.22 6.91 -4.52
CA ALA A 180 0.25 6.00 -3.92
C ALA A 180 -1.17 6.58 -3.92
N ILE A 181 -1.36 7.88 -3.62
CA ILE A 181 -2.69 8.52 -3.49
C ILE A 181 -3.65 8.16 -4.64
N PRO A 182 -3.33 8.35 -5.93
CA PRO A 182 -4.26 7.99 -7.01
C PRO A 182 -4.54 6.49 -7.08
N ARG A 183 -3.59 5.63 -6.65
CA ARG A 183 -3.68 4.17 -6.72
C ARG A 183 -4.48 3.58 -5.57
N ILE A 184 -4.35 4.14 -4.38
CA ILE A 184 -5.17 3.74 -3.23
C ILE A 184 -6.63 4.18 -3.40
N LEU A 185 -6.88 5.20 -4.21
CA LEU A 185 -8.22 5.63 -4.62
C LEU A 185 -8.74 4.92 -5.89
N GLY A 186 -7.91 4.06 -6.53
CA GLY A 186 -8.28 3.33 -7.74
C GLY A 186 -8.44 4.20 -9.00
N PHE A 187 -7.96 5.45 -9.00
CA PHE A 187 -8.03 6.34 -10.17
C PHE A 187 -7.09 5.90 -11.29
N ASP A 188 -6.02 5.17 -10.97
CA ASP A 188 -5.13 4.59 -11.97
C ASP A 188 -5.83 3.55 -12.84
N GLU A 189 -6.75 2.77 -12.27
CA GLU A 189 -7.53 1.76 -12.99
C GLU A 189 -8.46 2.37 -14.07
N VAL A 190 -8.89 3.63 -13.89
CA VAL A 190 -9.68 4.35 -14.91
C VAL A 190 -8.87 4.55 -16.20
N PHE A 191 -7.56 4.76 -16.07
CA PHE A 191 -6.66 5.03 -17.20
C PHE A 191 -5.86 3.80 -17.64
N ALA A 192 -5.82 2.74 -16.84
CA ALA A 192 -5.09 1.51 -17.13
C ALA A 192 -5.76 0.65 -18.23
N GLY A 193 -6.98 0.99 -18.64
CA GLY A 193 -7.82 0.15 -19.51
C GLY A 193 -8.54 -0.93 -18.70
N THR A 194 -9.59 -1.52 -19.27
CA THR A 194 -10.45 -2.49 -18.55
C THR A 194 -9.61 -3.58 -17.87
N PRO A 195 -9.72 -3.75 -16.55
CA PRO A 195 -9.06 -4.85 -15.85
C PRO A 195 -9.45 -6.17 -16.53
N GLU A 196 -8.49 -7.04 -16.86
CA GLU A 196 -8.82 -8.36 -17.40
C GLU A 196 -9.64 -9.15 -16.37
N ILE A 197 -10.95 -9.19 -16.60
CA ILE A 197 -11.85 -10.06 -15.87
C ILE A 197 -11.65 -11.46 -16.45
N ARG A 198 -10.81 -12.28 -15.82
CA ARG A 198 -10.87 -13.73 -16.03
C ARG A 198 -12.14 -14.23 -15.36
N GLU A 199 -13.20 -14.40 -16.14
CA GLU A 199 -14.34 -15.20 -15.71
C GLU A 199 -13.83 -16.60 -15.36
N GLY A 200 -14.20 -17.09 -14.17
CA GLY A 200 -13.89 -18.45 -13.76
C GLY A 200 -14.38 -19.39 -14.85
N MET A 201 -13.46 -20.16 -15.42
CA MET A 201 -13.76 -21.12 -16.47
C MET A 201 -14.92 -22.00 -15.99
N PRO A 202 -15.99 -22.20 -16.78
CA PRO A 202 -17.00 -23.17 -16.43
C PRO A 202 -16.29 -24.53 -16.27
N SER A 203 -16.54 -25.18 -15.15
CA SER A 203 -16.06 -26.54 -14.88
C SER A 203 -16.33 -27.42 -16.10
N ALA A 204 -15.27 -28.05 -16.62
CA ALA A 204 -15.38 -28.94 -17.77
C ALA A 204 -16.45 -30.02 -17.50
N PRO A 205 -17.25 -30.42 -18.50
CA PRO A 205 -18.24 -31.47 -18.30
C PRO A 205 -17.52 -32.77 -17.94
N GLU A 206 -17.99 -33.44 -16.89
CA GLU A 206 -17.55 -34.78 -16.52
C GLU A 206 -17.74 -35.71 -17.72
N THR A 207 -16.64 -36.11 -18.35
CA THR A 207 -16.67 -37.20 -19.33
C THR A 207 -16.91 -38.49 -18.56
N GLY A 208 -18.14 -38.99 -18.61
CA GLY A 208 -18.53 -40.26 -18.01
C GLY A 208 -17.63 -41.40 -18.50
N SER A 209 -16.85 -41.96 -17.58
CA SER A 209 -16.19 -43.24 -17.78
C SER A 209 -17.21 -44.36 -17.56
N GLY A 210 -17.81 -44.85 -18.64
CA GLY A 210 -18.46 -46.16 -18.62
C GLY A 210 -17.39 -47.26 -18.50
N PRO A 211 -17.60 -48.31 -17.69
CA PRO A 211 -16.66 -49.42 -17.60
C PRO A 211 -16.75 -50.31 -18.86
N PRO A 212 -15.65 -50.96 -19.26
CA PRO A 212 -15.67 -51.88 -20.39
C PRO A 212 -16.21 -53.25 -19.95
N PHE A 213 -17.34 -53.67 -20.52
CA PHE A 213 -17.69 -55.08 -20.76
C PHE A 213 -18.49 -55.18 -22.06
#